data_AF-A0A0S7YD84-F1
#
_entry.id   AF-A0A0S7YD84-F1
#
_cell.length_a   1.000
_cell.length_b   1.000
_cell.length_c   1.000
_cell.angle_alpha   90.00
_cell.angle_beta   90.00
_cell.angle_gamma   90.00
#
_symmetry.space_group_name_H-M   'P 1'
#
loop_
_entity.id
_entity.type
_entity.pdbx_description
1 polymer ?
#
loop_
_entity_poly.entity_id
_entity_poly.type
_entity_poly.pdbx_seq_one_letter_code
_entity_poly.pdbx_strand_id
1 'polypeptide(L)'
;MRGKQFLFNESDIRLHYKLLRHTYVSELRLLKRGLYPVCRIVRDEESFVSVCRQWNGRRNIYVGLRDRKQGLRSCARSEDIIGCQAVILDIDPDRASETPATEQELESAIKAAQKASTWFTKYGFTQPHIAITGNGCCLYFFLPYIKLKDNNRLKITRKIELFEHWVRQNIKEITEHYKCTIDRMYDLPRIVRVVGTCNIKGNVSKYRPHRISCWLKKPELMVEDKKLLKFILGCKDT
;
A
#
# COMPACT_ATOMS: atom_id res chain seq x y z
N MET A 1 -21.21 18.13 -19.65
CA MET A 1 -21.34 17.53 -18.29
C MET A 1 -20.27 18.11 -17.40
N ARG A 2 -20.60 19.06 -16.51
CA ARG A 2 -19.64 19.63 -15.54
C ARG A 2 -19.22 18.49 -14.61
N GLY A 3 -17.96 18.06 -14.71
CA GLY A 3 -17.45 16.91 -13.99
C GLY A 3 -17.51 17.15 -12.49
N LYS A 4 -18.02 16.18 -11.72
CA LYS A 4 -17.79 16.15 -10.27
C LYS A 4 -16.28 16.26 -10.08
N GLN A 5 -15.81 17.35 -9.49
CA GLN A 5 -14.41 17.50 -9.11
C GLN A 5 -14.18 16.53 -7.95
N PHE A 6 -13.71 15.32 -8.28
CA PHE A 6 -13.36 14.36 -7.25
C PHE A 6 -12.24 14.96 -6.41
N LEU A 7 -12.46 14.93 -5.11
CA LEU A 7 -11.48 15.31 -4.11
C LEU A 7 -10.12 14.65 -4.47
N PHE A 8 -9.05 15.44 -4.52
CA PHE A 8 -7.70 15.07 -4.94
C PHE A 8 -6.68 15.70 -3.99
N ASN A 9 -5.82 14.90 -3.35
CA ASN A 9 -4.77 15.41 -2.47
C ASN A 9 -3.40 15.23 -3.12
N GLU A 10 -2.97 16.26 -3.84
CA GLU A 10 -1.70 16.26 -4.56
C GLU A 10 -0.48 16.11 -3.63
N SER A 11 -0.52 16.73 -2.46
CA SER A 11 0.59 16.67 -1.50
C SER A 11 0.84 15.22 -1.05
N ASP A 12 -0.21 14.45 -0.79
CA ASP A 12 -0.09 13.04 -0.41
C ASP A 12 0.38 12.16 -1.58
N ILE A 13 -0.03 12.48 -2.81
CA ILE A 13 0.41 11.78 -4.03
C ILE A 13 1.91 11.97 -4.24
N ARG A 14 2.39 13.21 -4.16
CA ARG A 14 3.81 13.54 -4.28
C ARG A 14 4.63 12.88 -3.17
N LEU A 15 4.13 12.94 -1.94
CA LEU A 15 4.77 12.27 -0.82
C LEU A 15 4.86 10.76 -1.03
N HIS A 16 3.78 10.13 -1.49
CA HIS A 16 3.78 8.69 -1.76
C HIS A 16 4.76 8.31 -2.87
N TYR A 17 4.84 9.10 -3.95
CA TYR A 17 5.85 8.91 -5.01
C TYR A 17 7.28 8.90 -4.43
N LYS A 18 7.61 9.88 -3.59
CA LYS A 18 8.94 9.99 -2.96
C LYS A 18 9.23 8.81 -2.03
N LEU A 19 8.26 8.39 -1.23
CA LEU A 19 8.41 7.28 -0.29
C LEU A 19 8.62 5.92 -0.98
N LEU A 20 8.08 5.73 -2.18
CA LEU A 20 8.28 4.49 -2.94
C LEU A 20 9.73 4.26 -3.35
N ARG A 21 10.53 5.33 -3.53
CA ARG A 21 11.96 5.26 -3.89
C ARG A 21 12.25 4.33 -5.08
N HIS A 22 11.39 4.38 -6.10
CA HIS A 22 11.64 3.64 -7.33
C HIS A 22 12.81 4.25 -8.10
N THR A 23 13.68 3.40 -8.63
CA THR A 23 14.94 3.85 -9.26
C THR A 23 14.72 4.36 -10.67
N TYR A 24 13.90 3.66 -11.46
CA TYR A 24 13.76 3.93 -12.91
C TYR A 24 12.35 4.34 -13.31
N VAL A 25 11.35 3.60 -12.85
CA VAL A 25 9.96 3.78 -13.27
C VAL A 25 9.00 3.47 -12.13
N SER A 26 7.87 4.18 -12.13
CA SER A 26 6.69 3.81 -11.37
C SER A 26 5.62 3.26 -12.31
N GLU A 27 5.17 2.03 -12.03
CA GLU A 27 4.05 1.42 -12.73
C GLU A 27 2.74 1.77 -12.02
N LEU A 28 1.85 2.46 -12.73
CA LEU A 28 0.49 2.75 -12.32
C LEU A 28 -0.50 1.77 -12.96
N ARG A 29 -1.35 1.14 -12.14
CA ARG A 29 -2.48 0.30 -12.58
C ARG A 29 -3.81 1.00 -12.28
N LEU A 30 -4.58 1.23 -13.34
CA LEU A 30 -5.85 1.94 -13.29
C LEU A 30 -6.99 0.93 -13.44
N LEU A 31 -7.67 0.66 -12.33
CA LEU A 31 -8.62 -0.45 -12.22
C LEU A 31 -10.05 0.06 -12.05
N LYS A 32 -11.00 -0.58 -12.74
CA LYS A 32 -12.44 -0.41 -12.52
C LYS A 32 -13.11 -1.73 -12.87
N ARG A 33 -13.99 -2.21 -12.00
CA ARG A 33 -14.72 -3.47 -12.22
C ARG A 33 -15.46 -3.42 -13.56
N GLY A 34 -15.38 -4.51 -14.32
CA GLY A 34 -15.97 -4.62 -15.66
C GLY A 34 -15.17 -3.97 -16.79
N LEU A 35 -14.02 -3.35 -16.51
CA LEU A 35 -13.15 -2.78 -17.54
C LEU A 35 -11.76 -3.42 -17.50
N TYR A 36 -11.14 -3.58 -18.68
CA TYR A 36 -9.75 -4.01 -18.75
C TYR A 36 -8.83 -3.05 -17.99
N PRO A 37 -7.84 -3.57 -17.22
CA PRO A 37 -6.83 -2.75 -16.56
C PRO A 37 -6.08 -1.87 -17.55
N VAL A 38 -5.85 -0.62 -17.18
CA VAL A 38 -4.94 0.27 -17.94
C VAL A 38 -3.63 0.39 -17.18
N CYS A 39 -2.52 0.16 -17.88
CA CYS A 39 -1.17 0.33 -17.35
C CYS A 39 -0.58 1.65 -17.84
N ARG A 40 0.10 2.37 -16.94
CA ARG A 40 0.87 3.57 -17.25
C ARG A 40 2.23 3.47 -16.57
N ILE A 41 3.29 3.68 -17.32
CA ILE A 41 4.67 3.69 -16.82
C ILE A 41 5.14 5.15 -16.84
N VAL A 42 5.56 5.66 -15.69
CA VAL A 42 6.05 7.04 -15.53
C VAL A 42 7.46 7.04 -14.95
N ARG A 43 8.23 8.09 -15.22
CA ARG A 43 9.66 8.17 -14.86
C ARG A 43 9.98 9.27 -13.85
N ASP A 44 9.04 10.17 -13.62
CA ASP A 44 9.21 11.36 -12.81
C ASP A 44 7.93 11.67 -12.01
N GLU A 45 8.09 12.52 -10.99
CA GLU A 45 7.02 12.90 -10.07
C GLU A 45 5.88 13.61 -10.80
N GLU A 46 6.16 14.52 -11.73
CA GLU A 46 5.13 15.30 -12.43
C GLU A 46 4.25 14.41 -13.31
N SER A 47 4.86 13.50 -14.06
CA SER A 47 4.16 12.48 -14.83
C SER A 47 3.29 11.60 -13.93
N PHE A 48 3.79 11.22 -12.75
CA PHE A 48 3.03 10.45 -11.77
C PHE A 48 1.80 11.21 -11.26
N VAL A 49 1.96 12.47 -10.86
CA VAL A 49 0.85 13.35 -10.43
C VAL A 49 -0.14 13.58 -11.57
N SER A 50 0.35 13.81 -12.79
CA SER A 50 -0.47 14.06 -13.97
C SER A 50 -1.38 12.88 -14.29
N VAL A 51 -0.86 11.64 -14.28
CA VAL A 51 -1.68 10.43 -14.43
C VAL A 51 -2.69 10.32 -13.29
N CYS A 52 -2.28 10.58 -12.05
CA CYS A 52 -3.20 10.55 -10.91
C CYS A 52 -4.35 11.55 -11.09
N ARG A 53 -4.05 12.79 -11.48
CA ARG A 53 -5.03 13.86 -11.71
C ARG A 53 -5.99 13.51 -12.84
N GLN A 54 -5.48 12.97 -13.95
CA GLN A 54 -6.27 12.62 -15.12
C GLN A 54 -7.29 11.50 -14.83
N TRP A 55 -6.94 10.54 -13.97
CA TRP A 55 -7.72 9.32 -13.76
C TRP A 55 -8.48 9.28 -12.43
N ASN A 56 -8.24 10.23 -11.52
CA ASN A 56 -8.89 10.27 -10.21
C ASN A 56 -10.42 10.31 -10.36
N GLY A 57 -11.13 9.47 -9.62
CA GLY A 57 -12.59 9.34 -9.73
C GLY A 57 -13.11 8.61 -10.98
N ARG A 58 -12.27 8.39 -12.00
CA ARG A 58 -12.63 7.61 -13.20
C ARG A 58 -12.29 6.14 -13.04
N ARG A 59 -11.15 5.85 -12.41
CA ARG A 59 -10.64 4.52 -12.06
C ARG A 59 -9.97 4.56 -10.69
N ASN A 60 -9.93 3.44 -9.99
CA ASN A 60 -9.06 3.29 -8.84
C ASN A 60 -7.60 3.27 -9.30
N ILE A 61 -6.76 4.07 -8.66
CA ILE A 61 -5.37 4.26 -9.05
C ILE A 61 -4.48 3.53 -8.06
N TYR A 62 -3.73 2.57 -8.58
CA TYR A 62 -2.74 1.82 -7.83
C TYR A 62 -1.36 2.08 -8.43
N VAL A 63 -0.34 1.99 -7.60
CA VAL A 63 1.06 2.00 -7.99
C VAL A 63 1.67 0.69 -7.53
N GLY A 64 2.61 0.16 -8.29
CA GLY A 64 3.42 -0.93 -7.81
C GLY A 64 4.16 -0.57 -6.51
N LEU A 65 4.27 -1.50 -5.55
CA LEU A 65 4.99 -1.30 -4.28
C LEU A 65 6.53 -1.37 -4.39
N ARG A 66 7.06 -2.37 -5.10
CA ARG A 66 8.49 -2.76 -5.12
C ARG A 66 9.22 -2.40 -6.41
N ASP A 67 10.43 -1.85 -6.35
CA ASP A 67 11.13 -1.29 -7.52
C ASP A 67 11.13 -2.16 -8.80
N ARG A 68 10.96 -1.52 -9.97
CA ARG A 68 10.81 -2.18 -11.29
C ARG A 68 12.02 -1.90 -12.18
N LYS A 69 12.33 -2.86 -13.05
CA LYS A 69 13.37 -2.70 -14.06
C LYS A 69 13.07 -1.54 -15.01
N GLN A 70 14.14 -0.93 -15.53
CA GLN A 70 14.05 0.02 -16.62
C GLN A 70 13.45 -0.65 -17.88
N GLY A 71 12.80 0.15 -18.73
CA GLY A 71 12.31 -0.33 -20.02
C GLY A 71 11.00 -1.13 -19.96
N LEU A 72 10.34 -1.17 -18.79
CA LEU A 72 9.02 -1.77 -18.63
C LEU A 72 7.99 -1.15 -19.59
N ARG A 73 7.25 -1.98 -20.33
CA ARG A 73 6.24 -1.56 -21.33
C ARG A 73 4.81 -1.98 -21.01
N SER A 74 4.64 -2.85 -20.02
CA SER A 74 3.36 -3.44 -19.61
C SER A 74 3.32 -3.64 -18.10
N CYS A 75 2.23 -4.19 -17.56
CA CYS A 75 2.18 -4.58 -16.15
C CYS A 75 3.34 -5.53 -15.80
N ALA A 76 4.08 -5.20 -14.74
CA ALA A 76 5.21 -5.99 -14.26
C ALA A 76 4.75 -7.35 -13.74
N ARG A 77 5.58 -8.34 -14.01
CA ARG A 77 5.58 -9.66 -13.40
C ARG A 77 6.68 -9.75 -12.34
N SER A 78 6.76 -10.89 -11.66
CA SER A 78 7.73 -11.11 -10.59
C SER A 78 9.18 -10.88 -11.05
N GLU A 79 9.50 -11.23 -12.29
CA GLU A 79 10.84 -11.13 -12.88
C GLU A 79 11.23 -9.68 -13.19
N ASP A 80 10.24 -8.80 -13.35
CA ASP A 80 10.45 -7.37 -13.62
C ASP A 80 10.78 -6.57 -12.35
N ILE A 81 10.61 -7.17 -11.16
CA ILE A 81 10.87 -6.52 -9.87
C ILE A 81 12.36 -6.66 -9.54
N ILE A 82 13.06 -5.54 -9.35
CA ILE A 82 14.51 -5.50 -9.15
C ILE A 82 14.92 -5.18 -7.72
N GLY A 83 13.97 -4.71 -6.91
CA GLY A 83 14.25 -4.28 -5.55
C GLY A 83 13.06 -4.47 -4.63
N CYS A 84 13.33 -4.66 -3.35
CA CYS A 84 12.34 -4.60 -2.28
C CYS A 84 12.80 -3.56 -1.26
N GLN A 85 12.04 -2.49 -1.14
CA GLN A 85 12.35 -1.33 -0.29
C GLN A 85 11.20 -0.96 0.66
N ALA A 86 10.12 -1.74 0.64
CA ALA A 86 8.97 -1.59 1.51
C ALA A 86 8.19 -2.91 1.68
N VAL A 87 7.60 -3.09 2.85
CA VAL A 87 6.59 -4.11 3.17
C VAL A 87 5.35 -3.39 3.70
N ILE A 88 4.17 -3.84 3.30
CA ILE A 88 2.90 -3.24 3.72
C ILE A 88 1.99 -4.30 4.30
N LEU A 89 1.26 -3.92 5.34
CA LEU A 89 0.10 -4.68 5.85
C LEU A 89 -1.15 -3.88 5.55
N ASP A 90 -2.10 -4.48 4.84
CA ASP A 90 -3.37 -3.86 4.46
C ASP A 90 -4.47 -4.38 5.40
N ILE A 91 -5.00 -3.47 6.23
CA ILE A 91 -6.00 -3.72 7.27
C ILE A 91 -7.32 -3.15 6.77
N ASP A 92 -8.25 -4.02 6.40
CA ASP A 92 -9.59 -3.65 5.95
C ASP A 92 -10.64 -4.08 6.99
N PRO A 93 -11.69 -3.28 7.23
CA PRO A 93 -12.80 -3.72 8.05
C PRO A 93 -13.55 -4.87 7.39
N ASP A 94 -14.08 -5.78 8.19
CA ASP A 94 -14.89 -6.90 7.71
C ASP A 94 -16.22 -6.38 7.19
N ARG A 95 -16.39 -6.43 5.87
CA ARG A 95 -17.60 -5.96 5.18
C ARG A 95 -17.82 -6.74 3.89
N ALA A 96 -19.05 -6.65 3.38
CA ALA A 96 -19.38 -7.22 2.08
C ALA A 96 -18.45 -6.68 0.97
N SER A 97 -18.08 -7.57 0.05
CA SER A 97 -17.27 -7.17 -1.11
C SER A 97 -17.97 -6.08 -1.91
N GLU A 98 -17.19 -5.26 -2.62
CA GLU A 98 -17.70 -4.20 -3.50
C GLU A 98 -18.65 -3.21 -2.82
N THR A 99 -18.48 -2.98 -1.51
CA THR A 99 -19.28 -2.04 -0.72
C THR A 99 -18.34 -1.11 0.06
N PRO A 100 -18.38 0.23 -0.12
CA PRO A 100 -17.51 1.14 0.62
C PRO A 100 -17.72 1.01 2.14
N ALA A 101 -16.71 1.35 2.93
CA ALA A 101 -16.82 1.28 4.39
C ALA A 101 -17.77 2.36 4.94
N THR A 102 -18.53 2.03 5.99
CA THR A 102 -19.18 3.06 6.80
C THR A 102 -18.16 3.89 7.56
N GLU A 103 -18.59 4.97 8.21
CA GLU A 103 -17.70 5.75 9.08
C GLU A 103 -17.19 4.92 10.26
N GLN A 104 -18.07 4.14 10.89
CA GLN A 104 -17.70 3.27 12.02
C GLN A 104 -16.74 2.15 11.60
N GLU A 105 -16.96 1.54 10.44
CA GLU A 105 -16.05 0.51 9.90
C GLU A 105 -14.66 1.11 9.62
N LEU A 106 -14.60 2.30 9.02
CA LEU A 106 -13.33 2.98 8.78
C LEU A 106 -12.63 3.36 10.09
N GLU A 107 -13.38 3.89 11.06
CA GLU A 107 -12.83 4.23 12.38
C GLU A 107 -12.26 3.00 13.09
N SER A 108 -12.93 1.85 13.00
CA SER A 108 -12.42 0.58 13.51
C SER A 108 -11.09 0.19 12.85
N ALA A 109 -10.98 0.31 11.53
CA ALA A 109 -9.73 0.03 10.82
C ALA A 109 -8.60 0.99 11.20
N ILE A 110 -8.91 2.27 11.43
CA ILE A 110 -7.95 3.26 11.94
C ILE A 110 -7.46 2.88 13.33
N LYS A 111 -8.36 2.53 14.26
CA LYS A 111 -8.01 2.10 15.62
C LYS A 111 -7.18 0.82 15.61
N ALA A 112 -7.56 -0.17 14.79
CA ALA A 112 -6.80 -1.40 14.60
C ALA A 112 -5.38 -1.10 14.11
N ALA A 113 -5.23 -0.23 13.10
CA ALA A 113 -3.93 0.17 12.57
C ALA A 113 -3.06 0.89 13.61
N GLN A 114 -3.63 1.79 14.41
CA GLN A 114 -2.90 2.47 15.49
C GLN A 114 -2.45 1.51 16.60
N LYS A 115 -3.31 0.56 16.99
CA LYS A 115 -2.97 -0.48 17.98
C LYS A 115 -1.89 -1.42 17.46
N ALA A 116 -2.00 -1.86 16.20
CA ALA A 116 -0.98 -2.66 15.53
C ALA A 116 0.35 -1.90 15.45
N SER A 117 0.34 -0.63 15.02
CA SER A 117 1.53 0.25 15.00
C SER A 117 2.19 0.34 16.38
N THR A 118 1.41 0.53 17.44
CA THR A 118 1.92 0.53 18.83
C THR A 118 2.55 -0.81 19.22
N TRP A 119 1.92 -1.92 18.83
CA TRP A 119 2.45 -3.27 19.06
C TRP A 119 3.79 -3.48 18.36
N PHE A 120 3.94 -3.05 17.10
CA PHE A 120 5.21 -3.12 16.36
C PHE A 120 6.34 -2.39 17.07
N THR A 121 6.09 -1.16 17.52
CA THR A 121 7.08 -0.36 18.26
C THR A 121 7.49 -1.05 19.56
N LYS A 122 6.54 -1.61 20.33
CA LYS A 122 6.84 -2.40 21.54
C LYS A 122 7.69 -3.63 21.26
N TYR A 123 7.52 -4.23 20.08
CA TYR A 123 8.30 -5.37 19.64
C TYR A 123 9.63 -4.96 18.98
N GLY A 124 10.01 -3.69 19.03
CA GLY A 124 11.29 -3.17 18.54
C GLY A 124 11.40 -2.97 17.04
N PHE A 125 10.27 -3.00 16.31
CA PHE A 125 10.22 -2.54 14.92
C PHE A 125 10.15 -1.02 14.86
N THR A 126 10.54 -0.46 13.73
CA THR A 126 10.32 0.96 13.46
C THR A 126 8.82 1.20 13.34
N GLN A 127 8.34 2.30 13.94
CA GLN A 127 6.92 2.64 13.87
C GLN A 127 6.48 2.79 12.40
N PRO A 128 5.50 2.01 11.92
CA PRO A 128 5.06 2.10 10.53
C PRO A 128 4.28 3.38 10.28
N HIS A 129 4.41 3.92 9.06
CA HIS A 129 3.54 5.01 8.62
C HIS A 129 2.15 4.45 8.28
N ILE A 130 1.11 5.16 8.71
CA ILE A 130 -0.28 4.72 8.50
C ILE A 130 -0.90 5.55 7.38
N ALA A 131 -1.37 4.89 6.32
CA ALA A 131 -2.18 5.51 5.28
C ALA A 131 -3.61 5.00 5.36
N ILE A 132 -4.57 5.92 5.44
CA ILE A 132 -5.99 5.63 5.24
C ILE A 132 -6.22 5.42 3.74
N THR A 133 -6.75 4.28 3.32
CA THR A 133 -6.92 3.90 1.89
C THR A 133 -8.31 4.21 1.34
N GLY A 134 -9.15 4.85 2.15
CA GLY A 134 -10.54 5.24 1.87
C GLY A 134 -11.59 4.29 2.46
N ASN A 135 -11.27 3.00 2.58
CA ASN A 135 -12.12 2.01 3.27
C ASN A 135 -11.44 1.31 4.45
N GLY A 136 -10.11 1.30 4.48
CA GLY A 136 -9.29 0.70 5.53
C GLY A 136 -7.97 1.45 5.67
N CYS A 137 -6.93 0.77 6.15
CA CYS A 137 -5.63 1.35 6.44
C CYS A 137 -4.48 0.45 5.98
N CYS A 138 -3.43 1.04 5.44
CA CYS A 138 -2.15 0.36 5.21
C CYS A 138 -1.11 0.80 6.25
N LEU A 139 -0.39 -0.15 6.81
CA LEU A 139 0.85 0.08 7.57
C LEU A 139 2.05 -0.06 6.63
N TYR A 140 2.81 1.01 6.43
CA TYR A 140 4.00 1.05 5.59
C TYR A 140 5.26 0.90 6.44
N PHE A 141 6.02 -0.16 6.17
CA PHE A 141 7.38 -0.36 6.67
C PHE A 141 8.35 -0.15 5.53
N PHE A 142 9.24 0.83 5.66
CA PHE A 142 10.30 1.05 4.68
C PHE A 142 11.56 0.32 5.11
N LEU A 143 12.27 -0.28 4.16
CA LEU A 143 13.46 -1.08 4.42
C LEU A 143 14.67 -0.46 3.72
N PRO A 144 15.90 -0.68 4.21
CA PRO A 144 17.06 -0.54 3.35
C PRO A 144 16.89 -1.40 2.09
N TYR A 145 17.34 -0.90 0.95
CA TYR A 145 17.04 -1.49 -0.35
C TYR A 145 17.59 -2.91 -0.50
N ILE A 146 16.71 -3.90 -0.73
CA ILE A 146 17.09 -5.28 -1.02
C ILE A 146 17.09 -5.48 -2.53
N LYS A 147 18.27 -5.65 -3.14
CA LYS A 147 18.37 -6.00 -4.57
C LYS A 147 17.84 -7.41 -4.81
N LEU A 148 16.88 -7.55 -5.72
CA LEU A 148 16.33 -8.82 -6.15
C LEU A 148 17.08 -9.36 -7.37
N LYS A 149 17.39 -10.65 -7.32
CA LYS A 149 18.03 -11.45 -8.36
C LYS A 149 17.34 -12.80 -8.41
N ASP A 150 17.50 -13.54 -9.50
CA ASP A 150 16.81 -14.83 -9.66
C ASP A 150 17.13 -15.82 -8.53
N ASN A 151 18.36 -15.81 -8.02
CA ASN A 151 18.80 -16.68 -6.93
C ASN A 151 18.26 -16.32 -5.52
N ASN A 152 17.71 -15.12 -5.31
CA ASN A 152 17.18 -14.70 -4.01
C ASN A 152 15.68 -14.40 -4.01
N ARG A 153 15.07 -14.23 -5.20
CA ARG A 153 13.69 -13.79 -5.40
C ARG A 153 12.67 -14.62 -4.61
N LEU A 154 12.74 -15.94 -4.74
CA LEU A 154 11.82 -16.86 -4.06
C LEU A 154 12.01 -16.81 -2.53
N LYS A 155 13.26 -16.78 -2.07
CA LYS A 155 13.59 -16.71 -0.64
C LYS A 155 13.06 -15.43 0.00
N ILE A 156 13.25 -14.29 -0.64
CA ILE A 156 12.74 -13.00 -0.14
C ILE A 156 11.21 -13.00 -0.12
N THR A 157 10.56 -13.47 -1.19
CA THR A 157 9.08 -13.58 -1.24
C THR A 157 8.55 -14.42 -0.09
N ARG A 158 9.14 -15.60 0.14
CA ARG A 158 8.75 -16.49 1.24
C ARG A 158 8.97 -15.86 2.62
N LYS A 159 10.04 -15.07 2.79
CA LYS A 159 10.31 -14.37 4.04
C LYS A 159 9.30 -13.25 4.32
N ILE A 160 8.85 -12.53 3.30
CA ILE A 160 7.75 -11.55 3.43
C ILE A 160 6.45 -12.28 3.81
N GLU A 161 6.14 -13.40 3.16
CA GLU A 161 4.96 -14.21 3.48
C GLU A 161 4.98 -14.72 4.93
N LEU A 162 6.12 -15.23 5.40
CA LEU A 162 6.31 -15.67 6.78
C LEU A 162 6.16 -14.50 7.77
N PHE A 163 6.68 -13.33 7.43
CA PHE A 163 6.49 -12.12 8.24
C PHE A 163 4.99 -11.79 8.36
N GLU A 164 4.27 -11.69 7.24
CA GLU A 164 2.84 -11.41 7.27
C GLU A 164 2.04 -12.46 8.06
N HIS A 165 2.40 -13.75 7.92
CA HIS A 165 1.76 -14.82 8.68
C HIS A 165 2.01 -14.66 10.18
N TRP A 166 3.28 -14.44 10.57
CA TRP A 166 3.65 -14.21 11.96
C TRP A 166 2.90 -13.00 12.55
N VAL A 167 2.83 -11.88 11.82
CA VAL A 167 2.05 -10.71 12.25
C VAL A 167 0.58 -11.07 12.46
N ARG A 168 -0.06 -11.70 11.47
CA ARG A 168 -1.48 -12.10 11.57
C ARG A 168 -1.79 -12.94 12.81
N GLN A 169 -0.87 -13.78 13.25
CA GLN A 169 -1.04 -14.55 14.50
C GLN A 169 -0.89 -13.65 15.74
N ASN A 170 0.09 -12.77 15.77
CA ASN A 170 0.42 -11.98 16.96
C ASN A 170 -0.51 -10.79 17.20
N ILE A 171 -1.14 -10.24 16.15
CA ILE A 171 -2.12 -9.14 16.30
C ILE A 171 -3.57 -9.60 16.06
N LYS A 172 -3.82 -10.91 16.11
CA LYS A 172 -5.13 -11.52 15.87
C LYS A 172 -6.21 -10.93 16.78
N GLU A 173 -5.92 -10.81 18.08
CA GLU A 173 -6.86 -10.24 19.06
C GLU A 173 -7.22 -8.78 18.73
N ILE A 174 -6.26 -7.99 18.23
CA ILE A 174 -6.51 -6.61 17.78
C ILE A 174 -7.48 -6.64 16.60
N THR A 175 -7.21 -7.46 15.59
CA THR A 175 -8.03 -7.54 14.38
C THR A 175 -9.45 -8.05 14.67
N GLU A 176 -9.60 -9.05 15.54
CA GLU A 176 -10.91 -9.59 15.95
C GLU A 176 -11.71 -8.56 16.75
N HIS A 177 -11.07 -7.87 17.69
CA HIS A 177 -11.73 -6.83 18.50
C HIS A 177 -12.30 -5.70 17.64
N TYR A 178 -11.56 -5.25 16.63
CA TYR A 178 -12.00 -4.19 15.72
C TYR A 178 -12.73 -4.70 14.46
N LYS A 179 -13.02 -6.00 14.35
CA LYS A 179 -13.68 -6.61 13.19
C LYS A 179 -12.99 -6.23 11.87
N CYS A 180 -11.69 -6.48 11.82
CA CYS A 180 -10.84 -6.19 10.67
C CYS A 180 -10.09 -7.45 10.24
N THR A 181 -9.66 -7.47 9.00
CA THR A 181 -8.83 -8.52 8.41
C THR A 181 -7.54 -7.91 7.83
N ILE A 182 -6.46 -8.69 7.83
CA ILE A 182 -5.20 -8.33 7.17
C ILE A 182 -5.05 -9.12 5.87
N ASP A 183 -5.06 -8.39 4.75
CA ASP A 183 -4.92 -8.99 3.42
C ASP A 183 -3.50 -9.52 3.17
N ARG A 184 -3.40 -10.51 2.27
CA ARG A 184 -2.11 -11.07 1.83
C ARG A 184 -1.49 -10.17 0.76
N MET A 185 -0.29 -9.65 1.02
CA MET A 185 0.40 -8.65 0.18
C MET A 185 1.84 -9.07 -0.23
N TYR A 186 2.19 -10.34 0.00
CA TYR A 186 3.58 -10.80 -0.03
C TYR A 186 4.20 -10.95 -1.42
N ASP A 187 3.41 -11.10 -2.48
CA ASP A 187 3.89 -11.31 -3.86
C ASP A 187 4.65 -10.11 -4.38
N LEU A 188 5.75 -10.31 -5.09
CA LEU A 188 6.64 -9.25 -5.55
C LEU A 188 6.00 -8.15 -6.42
N PRO A 189 5.15 -8.46 -7.42
CA PRO A 189 4.53 -7.45 -8.26
C PRO A 189 3.34 -6.72 -7.60
N ARG A 190 3.17 -6.85 -6.27
CA ARG A 190 2.10 -6.21 -5.50
C ARG A 190 1.98 -4.72 -5.82
N ILE A 191 0.73 -4.31 -6.00
CA ILE A 191 0.32 -2.91 -6.14
C ILE A 191 -0.38 -2.45 -4.87
N VAL A 192 -0.32 -1.15 -4.60
CA VAL A 192 -1.01 -0.47 -3.52
C VAL A 192 -1.69 0.78 -4.04
N ARG A 193 -2.76 1.22 -3.38
CA ARG A 193 -3.47 2.44 -3.78
C ARG A 193 -2.51 3.63 -3.73
N VAL A 194 -2.59 4.52 -4.72
CA VAL A 194 -1.90 5.80 -4.61
C VAL A 194 -2.57 6.64 -3.53
N VAL A 195 -1.89 6.85 -2.40
CA VAL A 195 -2.35 7.73 -1.32
C VAL A 195 -2.55 9.15 -1.88
N GLY A 196 -3.69 9.76 -1.55
CA GLY A 196 -4.17 11.05 -2.08
C GLY A 196 -5.18 10.94 -3.23
N THR A 197 -5.50 9.73 -3.69
CA THR A 197 -6.53 9.48 -4.72
C THR A 197 -7.83 8.96 -4.11
N CYS A 198 -8.95 9.17 -4.82
CA CYS A 198 -10.26 8.71 -4.37
C CYS A 198 -10.41 7.18 -4.53
N ASN A 199 -10.90 6.52 -3.49
CA ASN A 199 -11.32 5.14 -3.54
C ASN A 199 -12.77 5.05 -4.02
N ILE A 200 -12.94 4.64 -5.27
CA ILE A 200 -14.23 4.52 -5.95
C ILE A 200 -14.74 3.06 -6.04
N LYS A 201 -14.27 2.18 -5.16
CA LYS A 201 -14.69 0.77 -5.13
C LYS A 201 -16.14 0.69 -4.66
N GLY A 202 -16.96 -0.09 -5.36
CA GLY A 202 -18.33 -0.39 -4.93
C GLY A 202 -19.35 0.75 -5.13
N ASN A 203 -20.59 0.45 -4.73
CA ASN A 203 -21.71 1.37 -4.86
C ASN A 203 -21.76 2.36 -3.70
N VAL A 204 -21.74 3.65 -4.03
CA VAL A 204 -21.76 4.73 -3.04
C VAL A 204 -23.16 4.92 -2.46
N SER A 205 -23.25 5.19 -1.16
CA SER A 205 -24.47 5.65 -0.50
C SER A 205 -24.15 6.75 0.51
N LYS A 206 -25.19 7.39 1.07
CA LYS A 206 -25.02 8.39 2.14
C LYS A 206 -24.18 7.88 3.32
N TYR A 207 -24.32 6.59 3.65
CA TYR A 207 -23.66 5.96 4.80
C TYR A 207 -22.35 5.24 4.44
N ARG A 208 -22.09 5.06 3.13
CA ARG A 208 -20.92 4.34 2.59
C ARG A 208 -20.32 5.17 1.45
N PRO A 209 -19.70 6.32 1.77
CA PRO A 209 -19.18 7.23 0.77
C PRO A 209 -17.88 6.72 0.14
N HIS A 210 -17.58 7.18 -1.07
CA HIS A 210 -16.21 7.13 -1.60
C HIS A 210 -15.38 8.21 -0.89
N ARG A 211 -14.15 7.87 -0.51
CA ARG A 211 -13.25 8.77 0.24
C ARG A 211 -11.91 8.95 -0.47
N ILE A 212 -11.27 10.10 -0.25
CA ILE A 212 -9.84 10.27 -0.54
C ILE A 212 -9.04 9.35 0.40
N SER A 213 -7.99 8.70 -0.11
CA SER A 213 -6.94 8.13 0.72
C SER A 213 -5.97 9.21 1.22
N CYS A 214 -5.52 9.14 2.46
CA CYS A 214 -4.58 10.12 3.01
C CYS A 214 -3.60 9.49 4.00
N TRP A 215 -2.50 10.17 4.31
CA TRP A 215 -1.65 9.79 5.42
C TRP A 215 -2.29 10.20 6.74
N LEU A 216 -2.41 9.28 7.70
CA LEU A 216 -2.96 9.58 9.03
C LEU A 216 -2.12 10.66 9.74
N LYS A 217 -0.79 10.53 9.61
CA LYS A 217 0.18 11.59 9.88
C LYS A 217 1.18 11.59 8.74
N LYS A 218 1.42 12.75 8.12
CA LYS A 218 2.47 12.87 7.09
C LYS A 218 3.84 12.57 7.70
N PRO A 219 4.64 11.67 7.11
CA PRO A 219 6.02 11.49 7.53
C PRO A 219 6.80 12.80 7.40
N GLU A 220 7.36 13.26 8.52
CA GLU A 220 8.37 14.33 8.54
C GLU A 220 9.69 13.82 7.96
N LEU A 221 10.04 12.58 8.32
CA LEU A 221 11.17 11.83 7.78
C LEU A 221 10.74 10.37 7.56
N MET A 222 11.28 9.74 6.51
CA MET A 222 11.18 8.30 6.33
C MET A 222 12.27 7.61 7.16
N VAL A 223 11.88 6.65 8.00
CA VAL A 223 12.80 5.86 8.82
C VAL A 223 12.77 4.41 8.37
N GLU A 224 13.95 3.85 8.09
CA GLU A 224 14.10 2.48 7.65
C GLU A 224 14.08 1.49 8.82
N ASP A 225 13.32 0.41 8.66
CA ASP A 225 13.21 -0.67 9.64
C ASP A 225 14.32 -1.72 9.46
N LYS A 226 15.41 -1.52 10.19
CA LYS A 226 16.55 -2.44 10.21
C LYS A 226 16.20 -3.80 10.81
N LYS A 227 15.24 -3.86 11.75
CA LYS A 227 14.82 -5.12 12.38
C LYS A 227 14.04 -5.97 11.39
N LEU A 228 13.09 -5.36 10.67
CA LEU A 228 12.36 -6.03 9.60
C LEU A 228 13.29 -6.46 8.47
N LEU A 229 14.29 -5.64 8.11
CA LEU A 229 15.31 -6.05 7.14
C LEU A 229 16.02 -7.34 7.58
N LYS A 230 16.50 -7.41 8.82
CA LYS A 230 17.16 -8.61 9.37
C LYS A 230 16.25 -9.83 9.30
N PHE A 231 14.97 -9.68 9.65
CA PHE A 231 13.97 -10.74 9.54
C PHE A 231 13.84 -11.24 8.09
N ILE A 232 13.72 -10.34 7.13
CA ILE A 232 13.55 -10.67 5.71
C ILE A 232 14.80 -11.32 5.12
N LEU A 233 16.00 -10.86 5.51
CA LEU A 233 17.26 -11.48 5.09
C LEU A 233 17.53 -12.82 5.80
N GLY A 234 16.84 -13.08 6.91
CA GLY A 234 17.03 -14.27 7.74
C GLY A 234 18.31 -14.23 8.57
N CYS A 235 18.78 -13.03 8.93
CA CYS A 235 19.86 -12.85 9.88
C CYS A 235 19.38 -13.28 11.28
N LYS A 236 20.22 -14.00 12.03
CA LYS A 236 19.95 -14.25 13.45
C LYS A 236 20.19 -12.97 14.24
N ASP A 237 19.41 -12.74 15.30
CA ASP A 237 19.71 -11.69 16.26
C ASP A 237 21.02 -12.09 16.98
N THR A 238 22.08 -11.32 16.75
CA THR A 238 23.35 -11.37 17.50
C THR A 238 23.22 -10.66 18.82
#